data_AF-A0A660RKU4-F1
#
_entry.id   AF-A0A660RKU4-F1
#
_cell.length_a   1.000
_cell.length_b   1.000
_cell.length_c   1.000
_cell.angle_alpha   90.00
_cell.angle_beta   90.00
_cell.angle_gamma   90.00
#
_symmetry.space_group_name_H-M   'P 1'
#
loop_
_entity.id
_entity.type
_entity.pdbx_description
1 polymer ?
#
loop_
_entity_poly.entity_id
_entity_poly.type
_entity_poly.pdbx_seq_one_letter_code
_entity_poly.pdbx_strand_id
1 'polypeptide(L)'
;MKGLYAIEISAVVKELQFLAGSKLSKIYEPDKNEIVLAFHTPGEGRSLLRIVSGVCMYLSGKKKKSPLKPYSFCLFLRKRLQNSVLKSVEQKRFERIVEFKFSTKDKEYLLIVELFSKGNIVCSAMKIIKFSLR
;
A
#
# COMPACT_ATOMS: atom_id res chain seq x y z
N MET A 1 -18.35 -7.09 3.50
CA MET A 1 -17.25 -8.07 3.30
C MET A 1 -16.58 -8.27 4.65
N LYS A 2 -16.36 -9.50 5.10
CA LYS A 2 -15.65 -9.77 6.36
C LYS A 2 -14.16 -9.48 6.14
N GLY A 3 -13.53 -8.76 7.06
CA GLY A 3 -12.09 -8.43 6.95
C GLY A 3 -11.22 -9.67 7.20
N LEU A 4 -9.97 -9.62 6.72
CA LEU A 4 -9.01 -10.71 6.91
C LEU A 4 -8.59 -10.88 8.38
N TYR A 5 -8.41 -12.12 8.80
CA TYR A 5 -7.76 -12.49 10.04
C TYR A 5 -6.24 -12.33 9.94
N ALA A 6 -5.55 -12.24 11.07
CA ALA A 6 -4.10 -12.05 11.10
C ALA A 6 -3.33 -13.17 10.38
N ILE A 7 -3.78 -14.43 10.49
CA ILE A 7 -3.14 -15.55 9.81
C ILE A 7 -3.29 -15.47 8.28
N GLU A 8 -4.44 -15.01 7.79
CA GLU A 8 -4.68 -14.81 6.36
C GLU A 8 -3.81 -13.67 5.83
N ILE A 9 -3.62 -12.60 6.61
CA ILE A 9 -2.69 -11.52 6.27
C ILE A 9 -1.26 -12.04 6.16
N SER A 10 -0.84 -12.98 7.01
CA SER A 10 0.49 -13.60 6.90
C SER A 10 0.68 -14.31 5.57
N ALA A 11 -0.33 -15.06 5.12
CA ALA A 11 -0.32 -15.72 3.81
C ALA A 11 -0.24 -14.69 2.67
N VAL A 12 -1.05 -13.62 2.73
CA VAL A 12 -1.01 -12.55 1.73
C VAL A 12 0.34 -11.84 1.72
N VAL A 13 0.92 -11.49 2.87
CA VAL A 13 2.24 -10.86 2.95
C VAL A 13 3.32 -11.77 2.37
N LYS A 14 3.22 -13.09 2.58
CA LYS A 14 4.13 -14.07 1.96
C LYS A 14 4.01 -14.06 0.43
N GLU A 15 2.79 -14.00 -0.10
CA GLU A 15 2.55 -13.88 -1.54
C GLU A 15 3.06 -12.56 -2.13
N LEU A 16 3.14 -11.48 -1.34
CA LEU A 16 3.60 -10.17 -1.80
C LEU A 16 5.13 -9.99 -1.75
N GLN A 17 5.89 -10.98 -1.25
CA GLN A 17 7.35 -10.83 -1.10
C GLN A 17 8.08 -10.56 -2.42
N PHE A 18 7.58 -11.08 -3.55
CA PHE A 18 8.17 -10.81 -4.87
C PHE A 18 8.12 -9.32 -5.27
N LEU A 19 7.28 -8.51 -4.61
CA LEU A 19 7.24 -7.07 -4.86
C LEU A 19 8.46 -6.34 -4.26
N ALA A 20 9.22 -6.96 -3.35
CA ALA A 20 10.47 -6.38 -2.87
C ALA A 20 11.42 -6.10 -4.05
N GLY A 21 12.07 -4.93 -4.06
CA GLY A 21 12.87 -4.44 -5.18
C GLY A 21 12.06 -3.80 -6.32
N SER A 22 10.73 -3.89 -6.29
CA SER A 22 9.89 -3.31 -7.35
C SER A 22 9.77 -1.79 -7.25
N LYS A 23 9.69 -1.12 -8.40
CA LYS A 23 9.48 0.33 -8.49
C LYS A 23 7.98 0.65 -8.40
N LEU A 24 7.58 1.53 -7.49
CA LEU A 24 6.22 2.04 -7.41
C LEU A 24 5.98 3.06 -8.53
N SER A 25 5.34 2.62 -9.60
CA SER A 25 5.15 3.41 -10.82
C SER A 25 4.01 4.44 -10.71
N LYS A 26 2.86 4.05 -10.17
CA LYS A 26 1.65 4.89 -10.09
C LYS A 26 0.85 4.54 -8.83
N ILE A 27 0.15 5.53 -8.29
CA ILE A 27 -0.75 5.39 -7.15
C ILE A 27 -2.12 5.89 -7.56
N TYR A 28 -3.15 5.11 -7.30
CA TYR A 28 -4.54 5.46 -7.59
C TYR A 28 -5.38 5.32 -6.33
N GLU A 29 -6.47 6.06 -6.26
CA GLU A 29 -7.45 5.99 -5.18
C GLU A 29 -8.84 5.91 -5.83
N PRO A 30 -9.34 4.69 -6.11
CA PRO A 30 -10.65 4.49 -6.73
C PRO A 30 -11.82 4.92 -5.82
N ASP A 31 -11.62 4.85 -4.52
CA ASP A 31 -12.59 5.18 -3.47
C ASP A 31 -11.82 5.71 -2.24
N LYS A 32 -12.50 6.42 -1.33
CA LYS A 32 -11.93 7.04 -0.13
C LYS A 32 -11.16 6.05 0.78
N ASN A 33 -11.59 4.78 0.79
CA ASN A 33 -10.99 3.73 1.62
C ASN A 33 -10.19 2.71 0.79
N GLU A 34 -9.99 2.96 -0.51
CA GLU A 34 -9.30 2.04 -1.41
C GLU A 34 -8.11 2.74 -2.09
N ILE A 35 -6.91 2.20 -1.91
CA ILE A 35 -5.73 2.62 -2.68
C ILE A 35 -5.25 1.49 -3.58
N VAL A 36 -4.67 1.87 -4.71
CA VAL A 36 -4.04 0.94 -5.65
C VAL A 36 -2.61 1.38 -5.89
N LEU A 37 -1.67 0.50 -5.54
CA LEU A 37 -0.25 0.67 -5.78
C LEU A 37 0.13 -0.12 -7.03
N ALA A 38 0.58 0.57 -8.07
CA ALA A 38 1.04 -0.07 -9.30
C ALA A 38 2.56 -0.22 -9.28
N PHE A 39 3.02 -1.46 -9.22
CA PHE A 39 4.43 -1.79 -9.23
C PHE A 39 4.91 -2.16 -10.62
N HIS A 40 6.18 -1.87 -10.88
CA HIS A 40 6.95 -2.46 -11.95
C HIS A 40 8.08 -3.28 -11.34
N THR A 41 8.03 -4.58 -11.57
CA THR A 41 8.93 -5.58 -11.03
C THR A 41 9.84 -6.05 -12.16
N PRO A 42 11.18 -5.92 -12.04
CA PRO A 42 12.09 -6.45 -13.05
C PRO A 42 11.84 -7.95 -13.28
N GLY A 43 11.75 -8.37 -14.54
CA GLY A 43 11.48 -9.78 -14.90
C GLY A 43 10.00 -10.20 -14.83
N GLU A 44 9.22 -9.67 -13.88
CA GLU A 44 7.80 -10.05 -13.67
C GLU A 44 6.79 -9.08 -14.33
N GLY A 45 7.22 -7.86 -14.66
CA GLY A 45 6.37 -6.89 -15.34
C GLY A 45 5.56 -6.02 -14.39
N ARG A 46 4.24 -5.95 -14.60
CA ARG A 46 3.37 -4.96 -13.92
C ARG A 46 2.40 -5.64 -12.95
N SER A 47 2.41 -5.19 -11.71
CA SER A 47 1.47 -5.64 -10.66
C SER A 47 0.60 -4.49 -10.16
N LEU A 48 -0.65 -4.76 -9.82
CA LEU A 48 -1.55 -3.80 -9.17
C LEU A 48 -1.98 -4.37 -7.82
N LEU A 49 -1.39 -3.86 -6.74
CA LEU A 49 -1.81 -4.18 -5.39
C LEU A 49 -2.97 -3.27 -5.00
N ARG A 50 -4.14 -3.85 -4.75
CA ARG A 50 -5.29 -3.15 -4.18
C ARG A 50 -5.30 -3.33 -2.69
N ILE A 51 -5.57 -2.24 -1.98
CA ILE A 51 -5.67 -2.20 -0.53
C ILE A 51 -7.01 -1.55 -0.21
N VAL A 52 -7.90 -2.31 0.40
CA VAL A 52 -9.17 -1.83 0.94
C VAL A 52 -8.98 -1.72 2.45
N SER A 53 -8.82 -0.48 2.92
CA SER A 53 -8.58 -0.16 4.32
C SER A 53 -9.61 -0.84 5.22
N GLY A 54 -9.15 -1.47 6.31
CA GLY A 54 -10.02 -2.15 7.28
C GLY A 54 -10.57 -3.50 6.82
N VAL A 55 -10.30 -3.92 5.57
CA VAL A 55 -10.90 -5.13 4.99
C VAL A 55 -9.85 -6.11 4.49
N CYS A 56 -9.13 -5.79 3.41
CA CYS A 56 -8.23 -6.74 2.75
C CYS A 56 -7.21 -6.05 1.82
N MET A 57 -6.25 -6.84 1.34
CA MET A 57 -5.33 -6.47 0.27
C MET A 57 -5.13 -7.65 -0.68
N TYR A 58 -5.02 -7.37 -1.98
CA TYR A 58 -4.92 -8.40 -3.01
C TYR A 58 -4.36 -7.84 -4.32
N LEU A 59 -3.74 -8.70 -5.13
CA LEU A 59 -3.32 -8.36 -6.48
C LEU A 59 -4.52 -8.37 -7.43
N SER A 60 -4.58 -7.40 -8.34
CA SER A 60 -5.68 -7.25 -9.28
C SER A 60 -5.20 -7.18 -10.71
N GLY A 61 -5.80 -7.98 -11.60
CA GLY A 61 -5.54 -7.88 -13.04
C GLY A 61 -6.24 -6.68 -13.71
N LYS A 62 -7.15 -5.99 -13.01
CA LYS A 62 -7.99 -4.93 -13.60
C LYS A 62 -7.71 -3.59 -12.93
N LYS A 63 -7.66 -2.52 -13.73
CA LYS A 63 -7.80 -1.15 -13.21
C LYS A 63 -9.27 -0.85 -12.96
N LYS A 64 -9.54 -0.12 -11.87
CA LYS A 64 -10.85 0.51 -11.61
C LYS A 64 -10.72 1.95 -12.07
N LYS A 65 -11.81 2.56 -12.53
CA LYS A 65 -11.82 3.99 -12.82
C LYS A 65 -11.60 4.73 -11.50
N SER A 66 -10.62 5.63 -11.50
CA SER A 66 -10.46 6.60 -10.41
C SER A 66 -11.35 7.80 -10.67
N PRO A 67 -11.80 8.52 -9.63
CA PRO A 67 -12.52 9.77 -9.80
C PRO A 67 -11.67 10.77 -10.59
N LEU A 68 -12.34 11.67 -11.31
CA LEU A 68 -11.67 12.70 -12.12
C LEU A 68 -10.79 13.60 -11.27
N LYS A 69 -11.25 13.95 -10.07
CA LYS A 69 -10.46 14.70 -9.08
C LYS A 69 -9.85 13.72 -8.07
N PRO A 70 -8.51 13.61 -8.00
CA PRO A 70 -7.85 12.77 -7.01
C PRO A 70 -8.04 13.35 -5.60
N TYR A 71 -8.20 12.48 -4.60
CA TYR A 71 -8.25 12.90 -3.21
C TYR A 71 -6.88 13.41 -2.73
N SER A 72 -6.91 14.24 -1.67
CA SER A 72 -5.72 14.88 -1.12
C SER A 72 -4.66 13.87 -0.65
N PHE A 73 -5.08 12.73 -0.12
CA PHE A 73 -4.17 11.68 0.33
C PHE A 73 -3.46 10.98 -0.85
N CYS A 74 -4.17 10.64 -1.93
CA CYS A 74 -3.51 10.13 -3.15
C CYS A 74 -2.42 11.10 -3.64
N LEU A 75 -2.70 12.41 -3.66
CA LEU A 75 -1.71 13.42 -4.07
C LEU A 75 -0.51 13.44 -3.11
N PHE A 76 -0.77 13.36 -1.81
CA PHE A 76 0.26 13.27 -0.78
C PHE A 76 1.19 12.06 -0.97
N LEU A 77 0.62 10.88 -1.23
CA LEU A 77 1.37 9.65 -1.47
C LEU A 77 2.17 9.74 -2.77
N ARG A 78 1.56 10.26 -3.85
CA ARG A 78 2.27 10.44 -5.14
C ARG A 78 3.51 11.31 -4.98
N LYS A 79 3.40 12.42 -4.23
CA LYS A 79 4.54 13.31 -4.00
C LYS A 79 5.70 12.66 -3.24
N ARG A 80 5.45 11.61 -2.45
CA ARG A 80 6.47 10.97 -1.58
C ARG A 80 6.96 9.64 -2.09
N LEU A 81 6.04 8.80 -2.57
CA LEU A 81 6.29 7.38 -2.84
C LEU A 81 6.35 7.09 -4.34
N GLN A 82 5.81 7.93 -5.22
CA GLN A 82 5.87 7.63 -6.65
C GLN A 82 7.33 7.61 -7.12
N ASN A 83 7.68 6.60 -7.92
CA ASN A 83 9.03 6.26 -8.35
C ASN A 83 9.98 5.74 -7.26
N SER A 84 9.50 5.53 -6.03
CA SER A 84 10.28 4.85 -4.98
C SER A 84 10.44 3.35 -5.28
N VAL A 85 11.41 2.72 -4.63
CA VAL A 85 11.61 1.27 -4.63
C VAL A 85 11.03 0.69 -3.35
N LEU A 86 10.18 -0.31 -3.47
CA LEU A 86 9.69 -1.09 -2.33
C LEU A 86 10.83 -1.96 -1.80
N LYS A 87 11.16 -1.83 -0.52
CA LYS A 87 12.24 -2.55 0.15
C LYS A 87 11.74 -3.79 0.88
N SER A 88 10.63 -3.69 1.60
CA SER A 88 10.01 -4.83 2.27
C SER A 88 8.49 -4.66 2.43
N VAL A 89 7.81 -5.80 2.61
CA VAL A 89 6.40 -5.91 3.00
C VAL A 89 6.35 -6.84 4.19
N GLU A 90 5.90 -6.36 5.34
CA GLU A 90 5.97 -7.09 6.61
C GLU A 90 4.66 -6.97 7.38
N GLN A 91 4.24 -8.06 8.03
CA GLN A 91 3.16 -8.03 8.99
C GLN A 91 3.71 -7.68 10.38
N LYS A 92 3.06 -6.77 11.10
CA LYS A 92 3.49 -6.41 12.45
C LYS A 92 3.00 -7.43 13.47
N ARG A 93 3.91 -8.21 14.09
CA ARG A 93 3.66 -9.02 15.30
C ARG A 93 2.35 -9.85 15.30
N PHE A 94 1.97 -10.45 14.17
CA PHE A 94 0.70 -11.17 14.00
C PHE A 94 -0.57 -10.32 14.26
N GLU A 95 -0.48 -9.01 14.12
CA GLU A 95 -1.63 -8.11 14.11
C GLU A 95 -2.16 -7.93 12.67
N ARG A 96 -3.32 -7.29 12.56
CA ARG A 96 -3.90 -6.93 11.25
C ARG A 96 -3.32 -5.62 10.72
N ILE A 97 -1.99 -5.51 10.77
CA ILE A 97 -1.20 -4.35 10.35
C ILE A 97 -0.12 -4.82 9.39
N VAL A 98 -0.03 -4.16 8.23
CA VAL A 98 1.00 -4.42 7.22
C VAL A 98 1.82 -3.16 6.99
N GLU A 99 3.13 -3.30 7.04
CA GLU A 99 4.11 -2.25 6.82
C GLU A 99 4.78 -2.45 5.46
N PHE A 100 4.72 -1.42 4.60
CA PHE A 100 5.45 -1.37 3.35
C PHE A 100 6.58 -0.34 3.49
N LYS A 101 7.84 -0.79 3.39
CA LYS A 101 8.99 0.09 3.47
C LYS A 101 9.42 0.52 2.08
N PHE A 102 9.42 1.82 1.82
CA PHE A 102 9.83 2.42 0.55
C PHE A 102 11.12 3.21 0.70
N SER A 103 11.93 3.21 -0.35
CA SER A 103 13.15 4.00 -0.46
C SER A 103 13.08 4.89 -1.70
N THR A 104 13.27 6.18 -1.49
CA THR A 104 13.51 7.16 -2.56
C THR A 104 15.01 7.44 -2.66
N LYS A 105 15.41 8.36 -3.54
CA LYS A 105 16.80 8.82 -3.62
C LYS A 105 17.30 9.43 -2.30
N ASP A 106 16.42 10.11 -1.57
CA ASP A 106 16.82 10.96 -0.44
C ASP A 106 16.34 10.42 0.91
N LYS A 107 15.26 9.63 0.95
CA LYS A 107 14.54 9.27 2.18
C LYS A 107 13.92 7.89 2.14
N GLU A 108 13.71 7.33 3.32
CA GLU A 108 12.86 6.15 3.51
C GLU A 108 11.48 6.55 4.04
N TYR A 109 10.47 5.83 3.59
CA TYR A 109 9.09 5.99 4.01
C TYR A 109 8.50 4.66 4.43
N LEU A 110 7.65 4.69 5.44
CA LEU A 110 6.83 3.56 5.88
C LEU A 110 5.38 3.86 5.56
N LEU A 111 4.75 3.00 4.76
CA LEU A 111 3.31 3.00 4.54
C LEU A 111 2.71 1.89 5.41
N ILE A 112 1.95 2.27 6.41
CA ILE A 112 1.30 1.38 7.37
C ILE A 112 -0.17 1.24 6.96
N VAL A 113 -0.64 0.01 6.87
CA VAL A 113 -2.02 -0.33 6.51
C VAL A 113 -2.66 -1.09 7.66
N GLU A 114 -3.72 -0.53 8.23
CA GLU A 114 -4.54 -1.16 9.25
C GLU A 114 -5.75 -1.84 8.59
N LEU A 115 -5.86 -3.17 8.78
CA LEU A 115 -6.90 -4.03 8.21
C LEU A 115 -7.93 -4.47 9.26
N PHE A 116 -8.22 -3.61 10.23
CA PHE A 116 -9.19 -3.83 11.28
C PHE A 116 -10.10 -2.63 11.51
N SER A 117 -11.25 -2.84 12.14
CA SER A 117 -12.25 -1.78 12.42
C SER A 117 -12.60 -0.99 11.16
N LYS A 118 -12.50 0.36 11.17
CA LYS A 118 -12.70 1.19 9.97
C LYS A 118 -11.49 1.22 9.03
N GLY A 119 -10.35 0.69 9.48
CA GLY A 119 -9.08 0.77 8.78
C GLY A 119 -8.46 2.15 8.79
N ASN A 120 -7.17 2.18 8.46
CA ASN A 120 -6.42 3.40 8.28
C ASN A 120 -5.22 3.12 7.38
N ILE A 121 -4.77 4.14 6.65
CA ILE A 121 -3.54 4.07 5.88
C ILE A 121 -2.71 5.30 6.25
N VAL A 122 -1.51 5.06 6.76
CA VAL A 122 -0.62 6.09 7.28
C VAL A 122 0.70 6.03 6.54
N CYS A 123 1.21 7.18 6.11
CA CYS A 123 2.53 7.26 5.49
C CYS A 123 3.44 8.17 6.31
N SER A 124 4.57 7.62 6.76
CA SER A 124 5.54 8.32 7.59
C SER A 124 6.93 8.28 6.96
N ALA A 125 7.62 9.41 6.89
CA ALA A 125 9.08 9.40 6.85
C ALA A 125 9.53 9.22 8.30
N MET A 126 10.41 8.26 8.59
CA MET A 126 10.77 7.90 9.98
C MET A 126 10.89 9.16 10.88
N LYS A 127 10.09 9.16 11.96
CA LYS A 127 9.86 10.22 12.99
C LYS A 127 8.70 11.21 12.83
N ILE A 128 7.87 11.20 11.79
CA ILE A 128 6.66 12.07 11.75
C ILE A 128 5.45 11.34 11.14
N ILE A 129 4.37 11.19 11.92
CA ILE A 129 3.05 10.78 11.41
C ILE A 129 2.45 12.00 10.70
N LYS A 130 2.31 11.93 9.38
CA LYS A 130 1.60 12.97 8.61
C LYS A 130 0.46 12.32 7.84
N PHE A 131 -0.75 12.60 8.33
CA PHE A 131 -2.06 12.29 7.77
C PHE A 131 -2.54 10.83 7.88
N SER A 132 -3.80 10.71 8.30
CA SER A 132 -4.61 9.50 8.41
C SER A 132 -5.78 9.64 7.44
N LEU A 133 -6.13 8.55 6.75
CA LEU A 133 -7.41 8.41 6.07
C LEU A 133 -8.43 7.92 7.12
N ARG A 134 -9.43 8.76 7.43
CA ARG A 134 -10.62 8.39 8.21
C ARG A 134 -11.87 8.55 7.36
#